data_AF-A0A7Y1VVF9-F1
#
_entry.id   AF-A0A7Y1VVF9-F1
#
_cell.length_a   1.000
_cell.length_b   1.000
_cell.length_c   1.000
_cell.angle_alpha   90.00
_cell.angle_beta   90.00
_cell.angle_gamma   90.00
#
_symmetry.space_group_name_H-M   'P 1'
#
loop_
_entity.id
_entity.type
_entity.pdbx_description
1 polymer ?
#
loop_
_entity_poly.entity_id
_entity_poly.type
_entity_poly.pdbx_seq_one_letter_code
_entity_poly.pdbx_strand_id
1 'polypeptide(L)'
;MRIYNIFLFVLLIMPWSLVGQDSTIAHIPVIQASEIQAPPDWAVMQQRLIGAMEEAGDFYWDRFTYPGGATICEGPYDDLYEMFYNWPDFHIVGGDRRFFDRALSAYNGITRTNTPHAPDPGDYFHRLYKEFPTHDDFFHISEGMTLFYNLALGNPNIPENVARAKRFAGFYLNEDPDAPNFNPENKLIRSIFTGSKGPLSSSDATYNLRYGHASLYPVVADLEPGWHENAIRKSEIQKLYDNLVTRTDVPVNLGITGLMTHAYLLTGEEKYKEWVLDYVDVWMARISQNNGILPDNIGRTGKIGEYRNGQW
;
A
#
# COMPACT_ATOMS: atom_id res chain seq x y z
N MET A 1 11.26 -30.61 26.82
CA MET A 1 10.61 -29.38 26.30
C MET A 1 10.85 -29.37 24.79
N ARG A 2 9.90 -29.88 23.99
CA ARG A 2 10.02 -29.92 22.53
C ARG A 2 9.40 -28.63 21.98
N ILE A 3 10.23 -27.81 21.36
CA ILE A 3 9.82 -26.60 20.65
C ILE A 3 9.28 -27.07 19.29
N TYR A 4 7.98 -26.89 19.06
CA TYR A 4 7.39 -27.09 17.74
C TYR A 4 7.64 -25.80 16.94
N ASN A 5 8.65 -25.83 16.07
CA ASN A 5 8.82 -24.79 15.06
C ASN A 5 7.78 -25.01 13.96
N ILE A 6 6.92 -24.01 13.78
CA ILE A 6 5.93 -23.94 12.71
C ILE A 6 6.68 -23.51 11.44
N PHE A 7 6.68 -24.35 10.41
CA PHE A 7 7.10 -23.97 9.06
C PHE A 7 5.90 -24.17 8.12
N LEU A 8 5.42 -23.06 7.56
CA LEU A 8 4.47 -23.05 6.46
C LEU A 8 5.25 -23.38 5.17
N PHE A 9 4.92 -24.47 4.47
CA PHE A 9 5.57 -24.84 3.21
C PHE A 9 4.56 -24.71 2.06
N VAL A 10 4.85 -23.83 1.10
CA VAL A 10 4.17 -23.80 -0.20
C VAL A 10 4.81 -24.86 -1.09
N LEU A 11 4.03 -25.86 -1.48
CA LEU A 11 4.46 -26.97 -2.33
C LEU A 11 4.25 -26.59 -3.81
N LEU A 12 5.33 -26.23 -4.50
CA LEU A 12 5.32 -26.12 -5.96
C LEU A 12 5.55 -27.50 -6.56
N ILE A 13 4.49 -28.13 -7.07
CA ILE A 13 4.58 -29.39 -7.83
C ILE A 13 4.94 -29.02 -9.28
N MET A 14 6.21 -29.18 -9.66
CA MET A 14 6.64 -29.08 -11.07
C MET A 14 6.58 -30.46 -11.74
N PRO A 15 5.97 -30.60 -12.93
CA PRO A 15 6.05 -31.83 -13.71
C PRO A 15 7.48 -32.07 -14.20
N TRP A 16 7.91 -33.33 -14.15
CA TRP A 16 9.30 -33.79 -14.30
C TRP A 16 9.97 -33.50 -15.66
N SER A 17 9.29 -32.85 -16.61
CA SER A 17 9.70 -32.80 -18.02
C SER A 17 10.31 -31.48 -18.50
N LEU A 18 10.72 -30.57 -17.61
CA LEU A 18 11.36 -29.29 -17.99
C LEU A 18 12.64 -28.99 -17.20
N VAL A 19 13.44 -30.01 -16.86
CA VAL A 19 14.80 -29.77 -16.38
C VAL A 19 15.73 -29.59 -17.58
N GLY A 20 15.68 -28.39 -18.17
CA GLY A 20 16.82 -27.85 -18.89
C GLY A 20 17.94 -27.56 -17.90
N GLN A 21 19.19 -27.88 -18.26
CA GLN A 21 20.38 -27.64 -17.45
C GLN A 21 20.63 -26.13 -17.28
N ASP A 22 19.89 -25.49 -16.38
CA ASP A 22 20.22 -24.16 -15.89
C ASP A 22 20.87 -24.30 -14.52
N SER A 23 22.16 -23.94 -14.46
CA SER A 23 23.04 -24.11 -13.29
C SER A 23 22.59 -23.36 -12.03
N THR A 24 21.54 -22.55 -12.12
CA THR A 24 20.91 -21.79 -11.04
C THR A 24 19.91 -22.60 -10.20
N ILE A 25 19.41 -23.74 -10.69
CA ILE A 25 18.42 -24.57 -9.95
C ILE A 25 19.11 -25.53 -8.95
N ALA A 26 20.44 -25.66 -9.01
CA ALA A 26 21.23 -26.63 -8.24
C ALA A 26 21.19 -26.47 -6.70
N HIS A 27 20.55 -25.41 -6.18
CA HIS A 27 20.52 -25.08 -4.75
C HIS A 27 19.13 -25.11 -4.10
N ILE A 28 18.08 -25.54 -4.80
CA ILE A 28 16.76 -25.68 -4.16
C ILE A 28 16.77 -26.94 -3.29
N PRO A 29 16.52 -26.84 -1.96
CA PRO A 29 16.41 -28.00 -1.09
C PRO A 29 15.31 -28.93 -1.60
N VAL A 30 15.67 -30.18 -1.89
CA VAL A 30 14.69 -31.20 -2.25
C VAL A 30 14.19 -31.86 -0.96
N ILE A 31 12.91 -31.67 -0.66
CA ILE A 31 12.24 -32.37 0.43
C ILE A 31 11.59 -33.62 -0.16
N GLN A 32 12.08 -34.80 0.23
CA GLN A 32 11.49 -36.07 -0.17
C GLN A 32 10.72 -36.66 1.02
N ALA A 33 9.42 -36.89 0.83
CA ALA A 33 8.62 -37.65 1.79
C ALA A 33 9.05 -39.12 1.77
N SER A 34 9.42 -39.67 2.93
CA SER A 34 9.83 -41.07 3.09
C SER A 34 8.77 -41.96 3.72
N GLU A 35 7.76 -41.37 4.37
CA GLU A 35 6.74 -42.09 5.13
C GLU A 35 5.36 -41.45 4.94
N ILE A 36 4.32 -42.29 4.94
CA ILE A 36 2.92 -41.85 4.97
C ILE A 36 2.43 -42.03 6.40
N GLN A 37 1.88 -40.97 6.99
CA GLN A 37 1.28 -40.99 8.31
C GLN A 37 -0.16 -40.46 8.25
N ALA A 38 -0.99 -40.82 9.23
CA ALA A 38 -2.30 -40.21 9.39
C ALA A 38 -2.15 -38.70 9.62
N PRO A 39 -3.04 -37.85 9.08
CA PRO A 39 -2.94 -36.41 9.28
C PRO A 39 -3.09 -36.08 10.76
N PRO A 40 -2.22 -35.21 11.32
CA PRO A 40 -2.36 -34.77 12.70
C PRO A 40 -3.65 -33.97 12.89
N ASP A 41 -4.18 -33.93 14.12
CA ASP A 41 -5.46 -33.29 14.43
C ASP A 41 -5.55 -31.83 13.95
N TRP A 42 -4.45 -31.07 14.05
CA TRP A 42 -4.41 -29.68 13.58
C TRP A 42 -4.66 -29.56 12.07
N ALA A 43 -4.17 -30.51 11.27
CA ALA A 43 -4.34 -30.49 9.82
C ALA A 43 -5.80 -30.78 9.44
N VAL A 44 -6.44 -31.69 10.19
CA VAL A 44 -7.88 -31.97 10.05
C VAL A 44 -8.71 -30.73 10.43
N MET A 45 -8.36 -30.04 11.52
CA MET A 45 -9.06 -28.82 11.93
C MET A 45 -8.85 -27.67 10.92
N GLN A 46 -7.64 -27.51 10.38
CA GLN A 46 -7.36 -26.51 9.35
C GLN A 46 -8.21 -26.75 8.10
N GLN A 47 -8.31 -28.00 7.62
CA GLN A 47 -9.15 -28.32 6.47
C GLN A 47 -10.64 -28.04 6.73
N ARG A 48 -11.13 -28.31 7.95
CA ARG A 48 -12.51 -27.95 8.33
C ARG A 48 -12.73 -26.44 8.37
N LEU A 49 -11.76 -25.69 8.88
CA LEU A 49 -11.82 -24.23 8.90
C LEU A 49 -11.83 -23.66 7.49
N ILE A 50 -10.96 -24.15 6.60
CA ILE A 50 -10.94 -23.78 5.18
C ILE A 50 -12.32 -24.03 4.55
N GLY A 51 -12.88 -25.24 4.73
CA GLY A 51 -14.21 -25.55 4.21
C GLY A 51 -15.32 -24.62 4.72
N ALA A 52 -15.30 -24.25 6.01
CA ALA A 52 -16.26 -23.31 6.57
C ALA A 52 -16.08 -21.88 6.03
N MET A 53 -14.84 -21.43 5.85
CA MET A 53 -14.53 -20.13 5.24
C MET A 53 -14.95 -20.08 3.76
N GLU A 54 -14.78 -21.19 3.05
CA GLU A 54 -15.22 -21.34 1.66
C GLU A 54 -16.73 -21.16 1.49
N GLU A 55 -17.53 -21.81 2.34
CA GLU A 55 -18.99 -21.66 2.35
C GLU A 55 -19.41 -20.22 2.68
N ALA A 56 -18.79 -19.60 3.70
CA ALA A 56 -19.09 -18.23 4.09
C ALA A 56 -18.68 -17.20 3.01
N GLY A 57 -17.57 -17.45 2.32
CA GLY A 57 -17.05 -16.58 1.29
C GLY A 57 -17.91 -16.52 0.04
N ASP A 58 -18.59 -17.61 -0.32
CA ASP A 58 -19.58 -17.63 -1.40
C ASP A 58 -20.77 -16.71 -1.06
N PHE A 59 -21.30 -16.82 0.16
CA PHE A 59 -22.36 -15.92 0.62
C PHE A 59 -21.92 -14.45 0.63
N TYR A 60 -20.69 -14.16 1.10
CA TYR A 60 -20.15 -12.81 1.12
C TYR A 60 -20.03 -12.23 -0.29
N TRP A 61 -19.45 -12.99 -1.23
CA TRP A 61 -19.31 -12.57 -2.62
C TRP A 61 -20.66 -12.18 -3.23
N ASP A 62 -21.66 -13.07 -3.14
CA ASP A 62 -22.97 -12.86 -3.73
C ASP A 62 -23.73 -11.70 -3.07
N ARG A 63 -23.47 -11.44 -1.78
CA ARG A 63 -24.14 -10.37 -1.02
C ARG A 63 -23.59 -8.98 -1.32
N PHE A 64 -22.31 -8.87 -1.63
CA PHE A 64 -21.58 -7.60 -1.65
C PHE A 64 -20.97 -7.23 -3.00
N THR A 65 -21.06 -8.09 -4.01
CA THR A 65 -20.52 -7.81 -5.35
C THR A 65 -21.55 -7.95 -6.46
N TYR A 66 -21.35 -7.17 -7.52
CA TYR A 66 -21.99 -7.39 -8.81
C TYR A 66 -21.20 -8.42 -9.61
N PRO A 67 -21.83 -9.08 -10.62
CA PRO A 67 -21.15 -10.06 -11.47
C PRO A 67 -19.87 -9.55 -12.17
N GLY A 68 -19.76 -8.23 -12.38
CA GLY A 68 -18.56 -7.58 -12.93
C GLY A 68 -17.45 -7.26 -11.94
N GLY A 69 -17.53 -7.77 -10.70
CA GLY A 69 -16.55 -7.57 -9.62
C GLY A 69 -16.67 -6.25 -8.86
N ALA A 70 -17.51 -5.32 -9.31
CA ALA A 70 -17.75 -4.09 -8.57
C ALA A 70 -18.46 -4.39 -7.24
N THR A 71 -18.15 -3.61 -6.20
CA THR A 71 -18.84 -3.68 -4.92
C THR A 71 -20.23 -3.07 -5.02
N ILE A 72 -21.18 -3.60 -4.25
CA ILE A 72 -22.52 -3.01 -4.08
C ILE A 72 -22.46 -1.81 -3.12
N CYS A 73 -21.51 -1.81 -2.19
CA CYS A 73 -21.29 -0.73 -1.24
C CYS A 73 -20.50 0.42 -1.88
N GLU A 74 -20.82 1.64 -1.43
CA GLU A 74 -20.08 2.86 -1.70
C GLU A 74 -19.14 3.15 -0.52
N GLY A 75 -17.93 3.63 -0.82
CA GLY A 75 -16.93 3.96 0.18
C GLY A 75 -15.61 4.42 -0.46
N PRO A 76 -14.64 4.82 0.37
CA PRO A 76 -13.25 5.03 -0.04
C PRO A 76 -12.67 3.84 -0.83
N TYR A 77 -11.83 4.08 -1.86
CA TYR A 77 -11.22 3.02 -2.69
C TYR A 77 -10.50 1.93 -1.87
N ASP A 78 -9.81 2.34 -0.83
CA ASP A 78 -8.99 1.57 0.09
C ASP A 78 -9.88 0.59 0.84
N ASP A 79 -10.93 1.06 1.50
CA ASP A 79 -11.96 0.22 2.13
C ASP A 79 -12.54 -0.81 1.14
N LEU A 80 -12.80 -0.40 -0.11
CA LEU A 80 -13.36 -1.30 -1.13
C LEU A 80 -12.37 -2.40 -1.53
N TYR A 81 -11.08 -2.06 -1.70
CA TYR A 81 -10.05 -3.06 -1.96
C TYR A 81 -9.82 -3.98 -0.75
N GLU A 82 -9.93 -3.45 0.47
CA GLU A 82 -9.77 -4.22 1.71
C GLU A 82 -10.84 -5.31 1.89
N MET A 83 -12.02 -5.15 1.31
CA MET A 83 -13.05 -6.21 1.34
C MET A 83 -12.54 -7.58 0.85
N PHE A 84 -11.46 -7.61 0.06
CA PHE A 84 -10.94 -8.82 -0.56
C PHE A 84 -9.42 -9.02 -0.37
N TYR A 85 -8.73 -8.19 0.44
CA TYR A 85 -7.25 -8.17 0.46
C TYR A 85 -6.61 -9.53 0.78
N ASN A 86 -7.20 -10.32 1.66
CA ASN A 86 -6.69 -11.61 2.12
C ASN A 86 -7.20 -12.81 1.29
N TRP A 87 -8.01 -12.59 0.27
CA TRP A 87 -8.56 -13.69 -0.55
C TRP A 87 -7.50 -14.39 -1.39
N PRO A 88 -6.50 -13.69 -2.00
CA PRO A 88 -5.37 -14.36 -2.62
C PRO A 88 -4.56 -15.19 -1.61
N ASP A 89 -4.34 -14.67 -0.40
CA ASP A 89 -3.62 -15.37 0.67
C ASP A 89 -4.35 -16.64 1.10
N PHE A 90 -5.67 -16.55 1.24
CA PHE A 90 -6.51 -17.69 1.54
C PHE A 90 -6.37 -18.81 0.50
N HIS A 91 -6.32 -18.44 -0.79
CA HIS A 91 -6.02 -19.40 -1.86
C HIS A 91 -4.63 -20.03 -1.69
N ILE A 92 -3.60 -19.22 -1.42
CA ILE A 92 -2.21 -19.71 -1.27
C ILE A 92 -2.07 -20.72 -0.13
N VAL A 93 -2.80 -20.54 0.97
CA VAL A 93 -2.74 -21.44 2.13
C VAL A 93 -3.65 -22.68 2.01
N GLY A 94 -4.30 -22.87 0.85
CA GLY A 94 -5.04 -24.08 0.51
C GLY A 94 -6.54 -23.91 0.27
N GLY A 95 -7.06 -22.69 0.31
CA GLY A 95 -8.43 -22.40 -0.12
C GLY A 95 -8.61 -22.52 -1.64
N ASP A 96 -9.85 -22.77 -2.06
CA ASP A 96 -10.20 -22.87 -3.47
C ASP A 96 -9.75 -21.64 -4.28
N ARG A 97 -9.22 -21.91 -5.48
CA ARG A 97 -8.76 -20.89 -6.44
C ARG A 97 -9.82 -19.84 -6.77
N ARG A 98 -11.11 -20.16 -6.66
CA ARG A 98 -12.20 -19.20 -6.89
C ARG A 98 -12.06 -17.92 -6.05
N PHE A 99 -11.44 -17.99 -4.87
CA PHE A 99 -11.16 -16.81 -4.05
C PHE A 99 -10.13 -15.89 -4.70
N PHE A 100 -9.06 -16.45 -5.27
CA PHE A 100 -8.10 -15.67 -6.07
C PHE A 100 -8.78 -15.02 -7.29
N ASP A 101 -9.55 -15.81 -8.05
CA ASP A 101 -10.20 -15.32 -9.27
C ASP A 101 -11.23 -14.21 -8.95
N ARG A 102 -11.96 -14.35 -7.85
CA ARG A 102 -12.89 -13.33 -7.32
C ARG A 102 -12.17 -12.08 -6.83
N ALA A 103 -11.05 -12.22 -6.11
CA ALA A 103 -10.24 -11.09 -5.68
C ALA A 103 -9.71 -10.27 -6.87
N LEU A 104 -9.25 -10.98 -7.92
CA LEU A 104 -8.81 -10.34 -9.17
C LEU A 104 -9.98 -9.65 -9.89
N SER A 105 -11.15 -10.28 -9.93
CA SER A 105 -12.37 -9.67 -10.46
C SER A 105 -12.76 -8.42 -9.68
N ALA A 106 -12.71 -8.49 -8.34
CA ALA A 106 -13.01 -7.38 -7.45
C ALA A 106 -12.06 -6.20 -7.67
N TYR A 107 -10.75 -6.46 -7.67
CA TYR A 107 -9.74 -5.44 -7.95
C TYR A 107 -10.03 -4.70 -9.27
N ASN A 108 -10.28 -5.44 -10.35
CA ASN A 108 -10.60 -4.83 -11.65
C ASN A 108 -11.95 -4.09 -11.65
N GLY A 109 -12.95 -4.62 -10.96
CA GLY A 109 -14.29 -4.03 -10.82
C GLY A 109 -14.24 -2.70 -10.08
N ILE A 110 -13.67 -2.69 -8.88
CA ILE A 110 -13.48 -1.51 -8.01
C ILE A 110 -12.66 -0.44 -8.74
N THR A 111 -11.56 -0.84 -9.39
CA THR A 111 -10.71 0.08 -10.16
C THR A 111 -11.50 0.82 -11.24
N ARG A 112 -12.34 0.09 -11.98
CA ARG A 112 -13.18 0.63 -13.05
C ARG A 112 -14.27 1.56 -12.52
N THR A 113 -14.93 1.22 -11.42
CA THR A 113 -16.05 2.00 -10.89
C THR A 113 -15.64 3.23 -10.10
N ASN A 114 -14.44 3.25 -9.50
CA ASN A 114 -13.92 4.39 -8.74
C ASN A 114 -13.12 5.40 -9.60
N THR A 115 -12.92 5.13 -10.89
CA THR A 115 -12.33 6.08 -11.84
C THR A 115 -13.27 7.27 -12.19
N PRO A 116 -14.59 7.07 -12.46
CA PRO A 116 -15.49 8.15 -12.92
C PRO A 116 -16.23 8.98 -11.85
N HIS A 117 -15.96 8.85 -10.54
CA HIS A 117 -16.77 9.51 -9.51
C HIS A 117 -16.66 11.06 -9.52
N ALA A 118 -17.80 11.73 -9.34
CA ALA A 118 -17.93 13.19 -9.32
C ALA A 118 -17.35 13.79 -8.01
N PRO A 119 -16.95 15.07 -8.00
CA PRO A 119 -16.48 15.73 -6.78
C PRO A 119 -17.56 15.83 -5.71
N ASP A 120 -17.35 15.14 -4.59
CA ASP A 120 -17.98 15.52 -3.32
C ASP A 120 -17.12 16.61 -2.64
N PRO A 121 -17.67 17.78 -2.30
CA PRO A 121 -16.97 18.83 -1.56
C PRO A 121 -16.57 18.47 -0.12
N GLY A 122 -17.05 17.36 0.43
CA GLY A 122 -16.92 17.05 1.85
C GLY A 122 -16.31 15.70 2.21
N ASP A 123 -15.91 14.87 1.23
CA ASP A 123 -15.67 13.46 1.52
C ASP A 123 -14.40 12.89 0.87
N TYR A 124 -13.80 11.95 1.60
CA TYR A 124 -12.66 11.11 1.23
C TYR A 124 -13.06 10.11 0.13
N PHE A 125 -13.78 10.54 -0.92
CA PHE A 125 -14.00 9.71 -2.11
C PHE A 125 -12.77 9.79 -3.00
N HIS A 126 -11.73 9.16 -2.48
CA HIS A 126 -10.47 8.81 -3.10
C HIS A 126 -10.68 8.28 -4.52
N ARG A 127 -10.46 9.18 -5.48
CA ARG A 127 -10.65 8.86 -6.90
C ARG A 127 -9.45 8.14 -7.42
N LEU A 128 -9.71 7.25 -8.36
CA LEU A 128 -8.64 6.65 -9.14
C LEU A 128 -8.45 7.43 -10.43
N TYR A 129 -7.21 7.75 -10.74
CA TYR A 129 -6.79 8.23 -12.05
C TYR A 129 -5.61 7.39 -12.51
N LYS A 130 -5.65 6.93 -13.76
CA LYS A 130 -4.67 5.94 -14.28
C LYS A 130 -4.58 4.68 -13.38
N GLU A 131 -5.71 4.26 -12.82
CA GLU A 131 -5.89 3.11 -11.90
C GLU A 131 -5.21 3.27 -10.52
N PHE A 132 -4.83 4.48 -10.12
CA PHE A 132 -4.17 4.75 -8.83
C PHE A 132 -4.79 5.99 -8.16
N PRO A 133 -4.79 6.10 -6.82
CA PRO A 133 -5.34 7.24 -6.10
C PRO A 133 -4.84 8.56 -6.66
N THR A 134 -5.73 9.54 -6.87
CA THR A 134 -5.34 10.85 -7.38
C THR A 134 -4.39 11.53 -6.40
N HIS A 135 -4.78 11.54 -5.13
CA HIS A 135 -4.12 12.19 -4.01
C HIS A 135 -4.60 11.55 -2.72
N ASP A 136 -3.67 11.09 -1.91
CA ASP A 136 -3.94 10.54 -0.58
C ASP A 136 -2.63 10.44 0.20
N ASP A 137 -2.70 10.22 1.52
CA ASP A 137 -1.50 9.87 2.29
C ASP A 137 -1.11 8.41 2.08
N PHE A 138 0.17 8.11 2.26
CA PHE A 138 0.67 6.79 1.91
C PHE A 138 0.23 5.69 2.88
N PHE A 139 -0.38 6.01 4.02
CA PHE A 139 -0.99 5.01 4.90
C PHE A 139 -2.23 4.44 4.21
N HIS A 140 -3.19 5.28 3.80
CA HIS A 140 -4.40 4.84 3.09
C HIS A 140 -4.09 4.25 1.70
N ILE A 141 -3.09 4.80 0.98
CA ILE A 141 -2.61 4.17 -0.26
C ILE A 141 -2.12 2.75 0.02
N SER A 142 -1.36 2.54 1.10
CA SER A 142 -0.83 1.22 1.42
C SER A 142 -1.93 0.23 1.80
N GLU A 143 -2.97 0.68 2.50
CA GLU A 143 -4.18 -0.11 2.80
C GLU A 143 -4.81 -0.63 1.50
N GLY A 144 -5.13 0.27 0.57
CA GLY A 144 -5.68 -0.11 -0.74
C GLY A 144 -4.74 -0.95 -1.62
N MET A 145 -3.42 -0.82 -1.45
CA MET A 145 -2.43 -1.60 -2.20
C MET A 145 -2.25 -3.04 -1.68
N THR A 146 -2.74 -3.38 -0.48
CA THR A 146 -2.57 -4.73 0.10
C THR A 146 -3.14 -5.81 -0.81
N LEU A 147 -4.36 -5.61 -1.34
CA LEU A 147 -4.96 -6.54 -2.30
C LEU A 147 -4.09 -6.69 -3.57
N PHE A 148 -3.55 -5.59 -4.08
CA PHE A 148 -2.69 -5.60 -5.27
C PHE A 148 -1.41 -6.43 -5.05
N TYR A 149 -0.79 -6.31 -3.88
CA TYR A 149 0.38 -7.10 -3.51
C TYR A 149 0.05 -8.59 -3.39
N ASN A 150 -1.05 -8.92 -2.74
CA ASN A 150 -1.47 -10.30 -2.53
C ASN A 150 -1.87 -10.99 -3.85
N LEU A 151 -2.40 -10.24 -4.83
CA LEU A 151 -2.63 -10.77 -6.18
C LEU A 151 -1.34 -11.23 -6.87
N ALA A 152 -0.23 -10.51 -6.69
CA ALA A 152 1.06 -10.94 -7.23
C ALA A 152 1.63 -12.16 -6.50
N LEU A 153 1.37 -12.29 -5.20
CA LEU A 153 1.76 -13.49 -4.44
C LEU A 153 1.03 -14.73 -4.97
N GLY A 154 -0.25 -14.61 -5.31
CA GLY A 154 -1.05 -15.71 -5.87
C GLY A 154 -0.72 -16.02 -7.33
N ASN A 155 -0.47 -14.99 -8.15
CA ASN A 155 0.00 -15.17 -9.53
C ASN A 155 0.81 -13.95 -10.00
N PRO A 156 2.16 -14.04 -10.06
CA PRO A 156 3.00 -12.92 -10.45
C PRO A 156 3.00 -12.65 -11.96
N ASN A 157 2.42 -13.56 -12.77
CA ASN A 157 2.53 -13.51 -14.23
C ASN A 157 1.36 -12.79 -14.92
N ILE A 158 0.50 -12.09 -14.18
CA ILE A 158 -0.63 -11.33 -14.74
C ILE A 158 -0.09 -10.08 -15.46
N PRO A 159 -0.12 -10.00 -16.80
CA PRO A 159 0.52 -8.91 -17.54
C PRO A 159 -0.04 -7.52 -17.19
N GLU A 160 -1.35 -7.43 -16.93
CA GLU A 160 -2.02 -6.20 -16.52
C GLU A 160 -1.50 -5.70 -15.16
N ASN A 161 -1.21 -6.60 -14.23
CA ASN A 161 -0.67 -6.26 -12.92
C ASN A 161 0.81 -5.87 -12.99
N VAL A 162 1.59 -6.52 -13.86
CA VAL A 162 2.96 -6.08 -14.16
C VAL A 162 2.95 -4.66 -14.74
N ALA A 163 2.04 -4.36 -15.68
CA ALA A 163 1.89 -3.02 -16.25
C ALA A 163 1.44 -1.97 -15.21
N ARG A 164 0.52 -2.34 -14.30
CA ARG A 164 0.13 -1.51 -13.15
C ARG A 164 1.31 -1.20 -12.24
N ALA A 165 2.09 -2.21 -11.86
CA ALA A 165 3.24 -2.04 -10.98
C ALA A 165 4.26 -1.05 -11.56
N LYS A 166 4.58 -1.19 -12.87
CA LYS A 166 5.45 -0.23 -13.57
C LYS A 166 4.87 1.18 -13.56
N ARG A 167 3.59 1.33 -13.90
CA ARG A 167 2.94 2.65 -13.96
C ARG A 167 2.86 3.32 -12.59
N PHE A 168 2.48 2.57 -11.56
CA PHE A 168 2.35 3.09 -10.19
C PHE A 168 3.71 3.53 -9.64
N ALA A 169 4.75 2.71 -9.83
CA ALA A 169 6.13 3.10 -9.53
C ALA A 169 6.58 4.32 -10.36
N GLY A 170 6.15 4.41 -11.62
CA GLY A 170 6.40 5.55 -12.51
C GLY A 170 5.93 6.90 -11.95
N PHE A 171 4.86 6.93 -11.15
CA PHE A 171 4.41 8.14 -10.44
C PHE A 171 5.40 8.63 -9.38
N TYR A 172 6.31 7.79 -8.91
CA TYR A 172 7.32 8.13 -7.89
C TYR A 172 8.75 8.13 -8.45
N LEU A 173 8.94 7.63 -9.68
CA LEU A 173 10.15 7.80 -10.49
C LEU A 173 10.12 9.09 -11.34
N ASN A 174 9.03 9.85 -11.30
CA ASN A 174 8.76 10.99 -12.20
C ASN A 174 8.74 10.60 -13.69
N GLU A 175 8.35 9.36 -14.01
CA GLU A 175 8.19 8.90 -15.40
C GLU A 175 6.88 9.43 -16.01
N ASP A 176 5.91 9.79 -15.16
CA ASP A 176 4.67 10.45 -15.56
C ASP A 176 4.74 11.97 -15.26
N PRO A 177 4.64 12.85 -16.28
CA PRO A 177 4.74 14.29 -16.07
C PRO A 177 3.58 14.89 -15.27
N ASP A 178 2.43 14.20 -15.20
CA ASP A 178 1.28 14.64 -14.40
C ASP A 178 1.44 14.31 -12.92
N ALA A 179 2.43 13.48 -12.56
CA ALA A 179 2.66 13.00 -11.20
C ALA A 179 4.10 13.23 -10.71
N PRO A 180 4.59 14.47 -10.60
CA PRO A 180 5.95 14.74 -10.14
C PRO A 180 6.07 14.64 -8.60
N ASN A 181 5.78 13.46 -8.03
CA ASN A 181 5.74 13.24 -6.58
C ASN A 181 7.11 13.31 -5.91
N PHE A 182 8.18 12.99 -6.64
CA PHE A 182 9.53 12.83 -6.08
C PHE A 182 10.44 14.00 -6.46
N ASN A 183 11.27 14.44 -5.52
CA ASN A 183 12.38 15.35 -5.76
C ASN A 183 13.69 14.54 -5.82
N PRO A 184 14.30 14.37 -7.01
CA PRO A 184 15.51 13.56 -7.15
C PRO A 184 16.76 14.22 -6.56
N GLU A 185 16.80 15.56 -6.43
CA GLU A 185 17.96 16.28 -5.89
C GLU A 185 18.13 16.00 -4.40
N ASN A 186 17.04 16.13 -3.64
CA ASN A 186 17.01 15.90 -2.19
C ASN A 186 16.50 14.52 -1.80
N LYS A 187 16.23 13.66 -2.80
CA LYS A 187 15.67 12.31 -2.65
C LYS A 187 14.52 12.27 -1.64
N LEU A 188 13.48 13.07 -1.89
CA LEU A 188 12.34 13.21 -0.98
C LEU A 188 11.01 13.25 -1.72
N ILE A 189 9.96 12.85 -1.02
CA ILE A 189 8.59 12.99 -1.49
C ILE A 189 8.09 14.40 -1.20
N ARG A 190 7.45 15.01 -2.19
CA ARG A 190 7.15 16.45 -2.17
C ARG A 190 5.99 16.80 -1.22
N SER A 191 5.14 15.85 -0.87
CA SER A 191 3.96 16.10 -0.05
C SER A 191 3.63 14.88 0.80
N ILE A 192 2.91 15.09 1.89
CA ILE A 192 2.24 13.99 2.60
C ILE A 192 1.10 13.41 1.75
N PHE A 193 0.44 14.24 0.93
CA PHE A 193 -0.62 13.80 0.02
C PHE A 193 -0.09 13.73 -1.41
N THR A 194 0.01 12.51 -1.94
CA THR A 194 0.57 12.22 -3.26
C THR A 194 -0.29 11.25 -4.04
N GLY A 195 0.00 11.07 -5.32
CA GLY A 195 -0.74 10.11 -6.13
C GLY A 195 -0.51 10.29 -7.62
N SER A 196 -1.45 9.76 -8.42
CA SER A 196 -1.40 9.80 -9.89
C SER A 196 -1.60 11.20 -10.49
N LYS A 197 -1.92 12.19 -9.67
CA LYS A 197 -1.98 13.62 -10.04
C LYS A 197 -0.93 14.47 -9.31
N GLY A 198 0.14 13.83 -8.84
CA GLY A 198 1.27 14.52 -8.23
C GLY A 198 1.04 14.95 -6.79
N PRO A 199 1.95 15.75 -6.23
CA PRO A 199 1.86 16.18 -4.83
C PRO A 199 0.82 17.29 -4.65
N LEU A 200 -0.05 17.17 -3.64
CA LEU A 200 -0.91 18.28 -3.24
C LEU A 200 -0.14 19.33 -2.45
N SER A 201 -0.57 20.59 -2.59
CA SER A 201 -0.13 21.71 -1.76
C SER A 201 -1.13 22.07 -0.66
N SER A 202 -2.34 21.51 -0.70
CA SER A 202 -3.41 21.76 0.28
C SER A 202 -4.35 20.56 0.38
N SER A 203 -4.83 20.29 1.60
CA SER A 203 -5.87 19.32 1.95
C SER A 203 -6.57 19.81 3.22
N ASP A 204 -7.87 19.52 3.41
CA ASP A 204 -8.63 20.09 4.54
C ASP A 204 -7.95 19.73 5.88
N ALA A 205 -7.58 20.77 6.63
CA ALA A 205 -6.83 20.62 7.86
C ALA A 205 -7.68 20.06 9.02
N THR A 206 -9.01 20.07 8.87
CA THR A 206 -9.95 19.80 9.97
C THR A 206 -9.74 18.41 10.54
N TYR A 207 -9.79 17.39 9.69
CA TYR A 207 -9.65 16.00 10.12
C TYR A 207 -8.31 15.76 10.82
N ASN A 208 -7.22 16.10 10.13
CA ASN A 208 -5.87 15.80 10.61
C ASN A 208 -5.53 16.51 11.93
N LEU A 209 -5.92 17.78 12.08
CA LEU A 209 -5.66 18.53 13.31
C LEU A 209 -6.63 18.18 14.44
N ARG A 210 -7.90 17.87 14.13
CA ARG A 210 -8.90 17.51 15.14
C ARG A 210 -8.61 16.16 15.80
N TYR A 211 -8.15 15.19 15.02
CA TYR A 211 -7.88 13.83 15.51
C TYR A 211 -6.40 13.59 15.85
N GLY A 212 -5.55 14.62 15.73
CA GLY A 212 -4.15 14.53 16.13
C GLY A 212 -3.27 13.74 15.17
N HIS A 213 -3.68 13.56 13.92
CA HIS A 213 -2.85 13.00 12.85
C HIS A 213 -1.76 13.98 12.38
N ALA A 214 -1.95 15.27 12.67
CA ALA A 214 -0.93 16.29 12.48
C ALA A 214 -0.97 17.32 13.62
N SER A 215 0.16 17.99 13.82
CA SER A 215 0.31 19.10 14.77
C SER A 215 0.78 20.37 14.05
N LEU A 216 0.48 21.54 14.59
CA LEU A 216 1.04 22.83 14.16
C LEU A 216 2.16 23.34 15.09
N TYR A 217 2.56 22.53 16.07
CA TYR A 217 3.67 22.83 16.97
C TYR A 217 4.98 23.04 16.17
N PRO A 218 5.83 24.00 16.55
CA PRO A 218 5.69 24.94 17.67
C PRO A 218 4.96 26.24 17.31
N VAL A 219 4.55 26.41 16.05
CA VAL A 219 3.94 27.67 15.55
C VAL A 219 2.60 27.93 16.21
N VAL A 220 1.78 26.89 16.38
CA VAL A 220 0.60 26.90 17.24
C VAL A 220 0.75 25.75 18.21
N ALA A 221 1.07 26.06 19.46
CA ALA A 221 1.32 25.06 20.48
C ALA A 221 0.02 24.32 20.88
N ASP A 222 -1.03 25.09 21.14
CA ASP A 222 -2.35 24.57 21.50
C ASP A 222 -3.38 25.17 20.55
N LEU A 223 -4.01 24.31 19.75
CA LEU A 223 -5.10 24.70 18.86
C LEU A 223 -6.42 24.64 19.63
N GLU A 224 -7.15 25.75 19.65
CA GLU A 224 -8.36 25.85 20.45
C GLU A 224 -9.50 24.92 19.96
N PRO A 225 -10.27 24.28 20.86
CA PRO A 225 -11.45 23.51 20.45
C PRO A 225 -12.43 24.36 19.62
N GLY A 226 -13.04 23.76 18.61
CA GLY A 226 -14.00 24.45 17.74
C GLY A 226 -13.39 25.46 16.76
N TRP A 227 -12.06 25.55 16.62
CA TRP A 227 -11.39 26.45 15.67
C TRP A 227 -11.95 26.39 14.23
N HIS A 228 -12.44 25.22 13.81
CA HIS A 228 -12.97 24.95 12.49
C HIS A 228 -14.42 25.42 12.29
N GLU A 229 -15.14 25.77 13.36
CA GLU A 229 -16.51 26.30 13.30
C GLU A 229 -16.54 27.78 12.88
N ASN A 230 -15.46 28.51 13.13
CA ASN A 230 -15.30 29.89 12.68
C ASN A 230 -14.59 29.92 11.32
N ALA A 231 -15.25 30.40 10.27
CA ALA A 231 -14.71 30.39 8.91
C ALA A 231 -13.40 31.20 8.74
N ILE A 232 -13.24 32.31 9.46
CA ILE A 232 -12.01 33.12 9.40
C ILE A 232 -10.87 32.34 10.03
N ARG A 233 -11.10 31.80 11.23
CA ARG A 233 -10.10 31.01 11.94
C ARG A 233 -9.74 29.73 11.20
N LYS A 234 -10.73 29.02 10.64
CA LYS A 234 -10.51 27.85 9.78
C LYS A 234 -9.59 28.21 8.60
N SER A 235 -9.81 29.35 7.95
CA SER A 235 -8.96 29.80 6.83
C SER A 235 -7.53 30.13 7.25
N GLU A 236 -7.33 30.74 8.43
CA GLU A 236 -5.99 30.99 8.98
C GLU A 236 -5.24 29.68 9.27
N ILE A 237 -5.91 28.75 9.94
CA ILE A 237 -5.35 27.44 10.30
C ILE A 237 -5.07 26.61 9.05
N GLN A 238 -5.94 26.64 8.04
CA GLN A 238 -5.71 25.96 6.76
C GLN A 238 -4.41 26.45 6.09
N LYS A 239 -4.19 27.76 6.05
CA LYS A 239 -2.95 28.32 5.48
C LYS A 239 -1.71 27.90 6.27
N LEU A 240 -1.80 27.78 7.60
CA LEU A 240 -0.70 27.26 8.41
C LEU A 240 -0.46 25.78 8.12
N TYR A 241 -1.51 24.96 8.09
CA TYR A 241 -1.44 23.54 7.76
C TYR A 241 -0.76 23.29 6.41
N ASP A 242 -1.15 24.03 5.36
CA ASP A 242 -0.57 23.90 4.02
C ASP A 242 0.94 24.20 3.99
N ASN A 243 1.37 25.18 4.80
CA ASN A 243 2.77 25.60 4.87
C ASN A 243 3.64 24.70 5.75
N LEU A 244 3.07 24.10 6.79
CA LEU A 244 3.79 23.34 7.82
C LEU A 244 3.75 21.83 7.59
N VAL A 245 2.62 21.32 7.11
CA VAL A 245 2.32 19.88 7.03
C VAL A 245 2.36 19.43 5.58
N THR A 246 1.48 19.97 4.73
CA THR A 246 1.20 19.38 3.43
C THR A 246 2.44 19.25 2.54
N ARG A 247 3.31 20.26 2.52
CA ARG A 247 4.46 20.34 1.61
C ARG A 247 5.74 19.65 2.09
N THR A 248 5.64 18.62 2.94
CA THR A 248 6.78 17.95 3.58
C THR A 248 6.88 16.48 3.21
N ASP A 249 8.08 15.92 3.36
CA ASP A 249 8.28 14.46 3.39
C ASP A 249 8.19 14.00 4.85
N VAL A 250 7.46 12.92 5.09
CA VAL A 250 7.14 12.40 6.43
C VAL A 250 7.28 10.87 6.44
N PRO A 251 7.49 10.23 7.59
CA PRO A 251 7.74 8.80 7.67
C PRO A 251 6.70 7.91 6.98
N VAL A 252 5.44 8.34 6.90
CA VAL A 252 4.38 7.58 6.23
C VAL A 252 4.72 7.29 4.76
N ASN A 253 5.45 8.20 4.10
CA ASN A 253 5.86 8.04 2.70
C ASN A 253 6.88 6.92 2.50
N LEU A 254 7.51 6.40 3.56
CA LEU A 254 8.32 5.18 3.46
C LEU A 254 7.51 3.98 2.94
N GLY A 255 6.18 3.99 3.06
CA GLY A 255 5.33 2.96 2.44
C GLY A 255 5.52 2.82 0.92
N ILE A 256 6.01 3.87 0.23
CA ILE A 256 6.33 3.82 -1.22
C ILE A 256 7.38 2.76 -1.52
N THR A 257 8.27 2.45 -0.57
CA THR A 257 9.25 1.38 -0.78
C THR A 257 8.58 0.04 -1.03
N GLY A 258 7.41 -0.23 -0.43
CA GLY A 258 6.61 -1.43 -0.71
C GLY A 258 6.16 -1.49 -2.18
N LEU A 259 5.68 -0.39 -2.73
CA LEU A 259 5.29 -0.27 -4.14
C LEU A 259 6.48 -0.49 -5.08
N MET A 260 7.62 0.13 -4.78
CA MET A 260 8.83 -0.02 -5.58
C MET A 260 9.40 -1.43 -5.51
N THR A 261 9.47 -2.02 -4.31
CA THR A 261 9.88 -3.42 -4.13
C THR A 261 8.93 -4.36 -4.88
N HIS A 262 7.63 -4.11 -4.86
CA HIS A 262 6.67 -4.89 -5.63
C HIS A 262 6.94 -4.81 -7.14
N ALA A 263 7.19 -3.61 -7.68
CA ALA A 263 7.59 -3.45 -9.08
C ALA A 263 8.91 -4.16 -9.40
N TYR A 264 9.90 -4.12 -8.51
CA TYR A 264 11.15 -4.88 -8.64
C TYR A 264 10.88 -6.39 -8.72
N LEU A 265 10.10 -6.94 -7.79
CA LEU A 265 9.82 -8.38 -7.73
C LEU A 265 9.12 -8.91 -8.99
N LEU A 266 8.24 -8.10 -9.60
CA LEU A 266 7.50 -8.47 -10.81
C LEU A 266 8.30 -8.30 -12.12
N THR A 267 9.36 -7.50 -12.12
CA THR A 267 10.01 -7.07 -13.37
C THR A 267 11.51 -7.36 -13.43
N GLY A 268 12.17 -7.46 -12.28
CA GLY A 268 13.62 -7.52 -12.17
C GLY A 268 14.36 -6.24 -12.59
N GLU A 269 13.67 -5.12 -12.84
CA GLU A 269 14.32 -3.88 -13.27
C GLU A 269 15.02 -3.18 -12.10
N GLU A 270 16.35 -3.06 -12.15
CA GLU A 270 17.17 -2.55 -11.04
C GLU A 270 16.82 -1.12 -10.59
N LYS A 271 16.25 -0.28 -11.46
CA LYS A 271 15.86 1.10 -11.14
C LYS A 271 14.94 1.20 -9.90
N TYR A 272 14.06 0.20 -9.70
CA TYR A 272 13.14 0.18 -8.56
C TYR A 272 13.88 -0.11 -7.26
N LYS A 273 14.84 -1.05 -7.29
CA LYS A 273 15.68 -1.40 -6.15
C LYS A 273 16.62 -0.25 -5.78
N GLU A 274 17.26 0.36 -6.77
CA GLU A 274 18.11 1.54 -6.58
C GLU A 274 17.34 2.68 -5.92
N TRP A 275 16.11 2.96 -6.38
CA TRP A 275 15.25 3.97 -5.77
C TRP A 275 14.96 3.69 -4.29
N VAL A 276 14.64 2.44 -3.93
CA VAL A 276 14.38 2.03 -2.54
C VAL A 276 15.61 2.27 -1.67
N LEU A 277 16.77 1.78 -2.12
CA LEU A 277 18.02 1.93 -1.36
C LEU A 277 18.38 3.41 -1.18
N ASP A 278 18.29 4.19 -2.25
CA ASP A 278 18.56 5.63 -2.22
C ASP A 278 17.65 6.39 -1.26
N TYR A 279 16.36 6.08 -1.26
CA TYR A 279 15.38 6.76 -0.42
C TYR A 279 15.54 6.37 1.06
N VAL A 280 15.74 5.08 1.35
CA VAL A 280 15.97 4.57 2.70
C VAL A 280 17.28 5.11 3.28
N ASP A 281 18.37 5.12 2.50
CA ASP A 281 19.68 5.63 2.94
C ASP A 281 19.60 7.10 3.38
N VAL A 282 18.79 7.90 2.67
CA VAL A 282 18.57 9.31 3.02
C VAL A 282 17.77 9.45 4.32
N TRP A 283 16.76 8.60 4.55
CA TRP A 283 16.07 8.55 5.84
C TRP A 283 16.97 8.09 6.98
N MET A 284 17.82 7.09 6.76
CA MET A 284 18.82 6.62 7.73
C MET A 284 19.86 7.70 8.06
N ALA A 285 20.29 8.49 7.07
CA ALA A 285 21.16 9.63 7.27
C ALA A 285 20.47 10.71 8.12
N ARG A 286 19.19 11.01 7.87
CA ARG A 286 18.39 11.95 8.67
C ARG A 286 18.22 11.48 10.11
N ILE A 287 17.92 10.21 10.33
CA ILE A 287 17.87 9.58 11.67
C ILE A 287 19.21 9.77 12.39
N SER A 288 20.32 9.51 11.70
CA SER A 288 21.67 9.65 12.27
C SER A 288 22.01 11.09 12.63
N GLN A 289 21.64 12.05 11.78
CA GLN A 289 21.79 13.50 12.04
C GLN A 289 20.92 13.99 13.20
N ASN A 290 19.89 13.23 13.53
CA ASN A 290 18.87 13.55 14.51
C ASN A 290 18.98 12.67 15.76
N ASN A 291 20.21 12.33 16.15
CA ASN A 291 20.54 11.57 17.36
C ASN A 291 19.84 10.20 17.46
N GLY A 292 19.61 9.55 16.31
CA GLY A 292 18.97 8.25 16.25
C GLY A 292 17.44 8.29 16.31
N ILE A 293 16.81 9.47 16.27
CA ILE A 293 15.35 9.60 16.27
C ILE A 293 14.85 9.86 14.85
N LEU A 294 13.74 9.22 14.48
CA LEU A 294 13.10 9.39 13.19
C LEU A 294 12.38 10.75 13.13
N PRO A 295 12.82 11.69 12.27
CA PRO A 295 12.11 12.95 12.12
C PRO A 295 10.74 12.75 11.46
N ASP A 296 9.71 13.47 11.91
CA ASP A 296 8.36 13.38 11.34
C ASP A 296 8.09 14.45 10.27
N ASN A 297 9.05 15.37 10.03
CA ASN A 297 8.90 16.49 9.13
C ASN A 297 10.22 16.84 8.43
N ILE A 298 10.26 16.67 7.10
CA ILE A 298 11.38 17.09 6.26
C ILE A 298 10.88 18.12 5.24
N GLY A 299 11.49 19.31 5.24
CA GLY A 299 11.16 20.36 4.28
C GLY A 299 11.70 20.10 2.88
N ARG A 300 11.29 20.92 1.91
CA ARG A 300 11.66 20.78 0.49
C ARG A 300 13.16 20.87 0.23
N THR A 301 13.92 21.51 1.13
CA THR A 301 15.38 21.60 1.04
C THR A 301 16.09 20.39 1.66
N GLY A 302 15.35 19.39 2.16
CA GLY A 302 15.90 18.23 2.86
C GLY A 302 16.22 18.49 4.34
N LYS A 303 15.98 19.71 4.83
CA LYS A 303 16.20 20.07 6.24
C LYS A 303 15.11 19.48 7.14
N ILE A 304 15.55 18.86 8.23
CA ILE A 304 14.68 18.41 9.32
C ILE A 304 14.00 19.62 9.97
N GLY A 305 12.67 19.57 10.11
CA GLY A 305 11.92 20.62 10.78
C GLY A 305 11.95 21.99 10.10
N GLU A 306 12.20 22.04 8.79
CA GLU A 306 12.44 23.29 8.03
C GLU A 306 11.36 24.34 8.26
N TYR A 307 10.09 23.91 8.34
CA TYR A 307 8.94 24.80 8.51
C TYR A 307 8.51 24.93 9.97
N ARG A 308 9.17 24.22 10.89
CA ARG A 308 8.79 24.07 12.30
C ARG A 308 9.87 24.59 13.26
N ASN A 309 10.66 25.59 12.83
CA ASN A 309 11.76 26.16 13.63
C ASN A 309 12.79 25.10 14.09
N GLY A 310 13.04 24.09 13.27
CA GLY A 310 13.92 22.97 13.59
C GLY A 310 13.33 21.93 14.56
N GLN A 311 12.09 22.12 15.02
CA GLN A 311 11.31 21.06 15.65
C GLN A 311 10.65 20.20 14.57
N TRP A 312 10.23 19.01 14.93
CA TRP A 312 9.52 18.08 14.08
C TRP A 312 8.69 17.26 15.06
#